data_AF-A0A9X0ADM6-F1
#
_entry.id   AF-A0A9X0ADM6-F1
#
_cell.length_a   1.000
_cell.length_b   1.000
_cell.length_c   1.000
_cell.angle_alpha   90.00
_cell.angle_beta   90.00
_cell.angle_gamma   90.00
#
_symmetry.space_group_name_H-M   'P 1'
#
loop_
_entity.id
_entity.type
_entity.pdbx_description
1 polymer ?
#
loop_
_entity_poly.entity_id
_entity_poly.type
_entity_poly.pdbx_seq_one_letter_code
_entity_poly.pdbx_strand_id
1 'polypeptide(L)'
;MASPPNAPGSQSQTSLSSVNHPGHIIHGREIPLETLVSHLLASKRSLSSISTVWRANEIVTSAKSALEESVILNARTGFIQSGINEQMKILMKVRNSIECVYNDGQKDFKNVLHTLDAANARLESTMDVLRSTMVDAAFRPAGEEPRSLLDFVDEQGVEGMRDGLKELIRESKEAQKEFDTSLLSFDDDLRSLRSGFKNTKGSPPFYSPIPKHLATLEGHAQEMASLLSSLSSHFDLCLNAIRHTEGGYAAVRNAASNPPPGAEPVSVSGVMNTSHDDINEEPLTEHEREEMLFVLEKDAAEVEDVVMELRDRQNEMEIKHDAILDHVSHLTEQFKHTTSIYKILEGVYERLPGYIIAGHDFRARWEDTKAQIHEQMDDLEGMRLFYENYLSSYDGLILEVRRRKVAEEKARTIAKKAMEQISKIYDADMKERHDFKHDVGDYLPVDLYPGINAAAPRWEFRLVEDEEAVNSTPLLERELVEVSSKRDGVRHIDEKGN
;
A
#
# COMPACT_ATOMS: atom_id res chain seq x y z
N MET A 1 -16.71 -30.88 -47.20
CA MET A 1 -18.11 -31.01 -46.75
C MET A 1 -18.75 -29.65 -46.97
N ALA A 2 -19.18 -29.23 -48.17
CA ALA A 2 -20.14 -29.81 -49.12
C ALA A 2 -21.56 -29.96 -48.51
N SER A 3 -22.35 -28.89 -48.54
CA SER A 3 -23.62 -28.77 -49.30
C SER A 3 -24.63 -27.77 -48.66
N PRO A 4 -25.10 -26.75 -49.42
CA PRO A 4 -26.46 -26.15 -49.34
C PRO A 4 -27.45 -27.06 -50.17
N PRO A 5 -28.73 -26.74 -50.52
CA PRO A 5 -29.47 -25.46 -50.58
C PRO A 5 -30.98 -25.51 -50.16
N ASN A 6 -31.70 -24.39 -50.21
CA ASN A 6 -33.01 -24.30 -50.90
C ASN A 6 -33.61 -22.88 -50.96
N ALA A 7 -34.00 -22.48 -52.18
CA ALA A 7 -35.01 -21.47 -52.49
C ALA A 7 -36.40 -22.15 -52.61
N PRO A 8 -37.49 -21.37 -52.56
CA PRO A 8 -38.22 -20.99 -53.80
C PRO A 8 -38.62 -19.49 -53.74
N GLY A 9 -38.97 -18.75 -54.79
CA GLY A 9 -39.57 -19.09 -56.09
C GLY A 9 -40.86 -18.25 -56.26
N SER A 10 -40.77 -17.18 -57.05
CA SER A 10 -41.80 -16.44 -57.82
C SER A 10 -43.15 -16.07 -57.19
N GLN A 11 -43.55 -14.79 -57.36
CA GLN A 11 -44.65 -14.43 -58.26
C GLN A 11 -44.71 -12.91 -58.52
N SER A 12 -44.41 -12.54 -59.76
CA SER A 12 -44.87 -11.32 -60.39
C SER A 12 -46.33 -11.50 -60.81
N GLN A 13 -47.19 -10.52 -60.52
CA GLN A 13 -48.44 -10.33 -61.24
C GLN A 13 -48.56 -8.87 -61.68
N THR A 14 -48.23 -8.67 -62.94
CA THR A 14 -48.74 -7.60 -63.80
C THR A 14 -50.24 -7.79 -64.01
N SER A 15 -51.03 -6.80 -63.64
CA SER A 15 -52.42 -6.65 -64.09
C SER A 15 -52.55 -5.34 -64.85
N LEU A 16 -52.48 -5.46 -66.17
CA LEU A 16 -52.97 -4.48 -67.15
C LEU A 16 -54.44 -4.78 -67.43
N SER A 17 -55.18 -3.73 -67.82
CA SER A 17 -56.61 -3.62 -68.19
C SER A 17 -57.49 -3.07 -67.05
N SER A 18 -58.37 -2.10 -67.26
CA SER A 18 -58.94 -1.55 -68.48
C SER A 18 -59.36 -0.10 -68.24
N VAL A 19 -59.10 0.75 -69.23
CA VAL A 19 -59.67 2.08 -69.38
C VAL A 19 -61.20 1.96 -69.33
N ASN A 20 -61.83 2.70 -68.43
CA ASN A 20 -63.25 3.00 -68.49
C ASN A 20 -63.47 4.42 -67.97
N HIS A 21 -63.64 5.36 -68.90
CA HIS A 21 -64.24 6.66 -68.63
C HIS A 21 -65.70 6.49 -68.22
N PRO A 22 -66.13 7.25 -67.21
CA PRO A 22 -67.43 7.90 -67.32
C PRO A 22 -67.33 9.40 -67.01
N GLY A 23 -67.69 10.20 -68.00
CA GLY A 23 -68.69 11.26 -67.83
C GLY A 23 -68.39 12.37 -66.83
N HIS A 24 -67.63 13.34 -67.30
CA HIS A 24 -67.74 14.78 -67.05
C HIS A 24 -69.14 15.23 -66.54
N ILE A 25 -69.22 15.66 -65.27
CA ILE A 25 -70.14 16.71 -64.81
C ILE A 25 -69.40 17.52 -63.72
N ILE A 26 -68.61 18.51 -64.15
CA ILE A 26 -68.08 19.56 -63.27
C ILE A 26 -69.10 20.71 -63.30
N HIS A 27 -69.77 20.93 -62.17
CA HIS A 27 -70.37 22.23 -61.90
C HIS A 27 -69.26 23.11 -61.31
N GLY A 28 -68.95 24.21 -62.01
CA GLY A 28 -67.99 25.21 -61.56
C GLY A 28 -68.31 25.72 -60.17
N ARG A 29 -67.40 25.48 -59.24
CA ARG A 29 -67.41 26.06 -57.90
C ARG A 29 -66.34 27.14 -57.90
N GLU A 30 -66.73 28.36 -58.26
CA GLU A 30 -65.85 29.51 -58.11
C GLU A 30 -65.58 29.72 -56.60
N ILE A 31 -64.32 29.61 -56.19
CA ILE A 31 -63.91 29.91 -54.82
C ILE A 31 -64.04 31.43 -54.62
N PRO A 32 -64.76 31.90 -53.58
CA PRO A 32 -64.89 33.33 -53.32
C PRO A 32 -63.53 33.99 -53.08
N LEU A 33 -63.34 35.20 -53.60
CA LEU A 33 -62.10 35.97 -53.43
C LEU A 33 -61.72 36.15 -51.95
N GLU A 34 -62.70 36.33 -51.06
CA GLU A 34 -62.49 36.42 -49.61
C GLU A 34 -61.86 35.13 -49.02
N THR A 35 -62.25 33.96 -49.53
CA THR A 35 -61.70 32.66 -49.13
C THR A 35 -60.26 32.51 -49.58
N LEU A 36 -59.94 32.91 -50.82
CA LEU A 36 -58.58 32.89 -51.37
C LEU A 36 -57.62 33.78 -50.57
N VAL A 37 -58.09 34.97 -50.20
CA VAL A 37 -57.33 35.92 -49.35
C VAL A 37 -57.12 35.36 -47.94
N SER A 38 -58.13 34.69 -47.38
CA SER A 38 -58.02 34.02 -46.08
C SER A 38 -56.98 32.91 -46.11
N HIS A 39 -56.96 32.08 -47.15
CA HIS A 39 -55.94 31.03 -47.36
C HIS A 39 -54.53 31.60 -47.50
N LEU A 40 -54.33 32.69 -48.25
CA LEU A 40 -53.02 33.36 -48.33
C LEU A 40 -52.55 33.87 -46.96
N LEU A 41 -53.44 34.51 -46.20
CA LEU A 41 -53.08 35.04 -44.88
C LEU A 41 -52.80 33.91 -43.87
N ALA A 42 -53.56 32.81 -43.92
CA ALA A 42 -53.32 31.61 -43.11
C ALA A 42 -51.99 30.93 -43.48
N SER A 43 -51.73 30.72 -44.77
CA SER A 43 -50.47 30.20 -45.29
C SER A 43 -49.29 31.08 -44.86
N LYS A 44 -49.41 32.40 -44.94
CA LYS A 44 -48.38 33.31 -44.48
C LYS A 44 -48.12 33.24 -42.97
N ARG A 45 -49.16 33.05 -42.15
CA ARG A 45 -48.98 32.81 -40.71
C ARG A 45 -48.30 31.47 -40.46
N SER A 46 -48.64 30.43 -41.22
CA SER A 46 -48.02 29.11 -41.11
C SER A 46 -46.51 29.14 -41.40
N LEU A 47 -46.04 30.06 -42.27
CA LEU A 47 -44.61 30.28 -42.53
C LEU A 47 -43.80 30.79 -41.33
N SER A 48 -44.45 31.29 -40.27
CA SER A 48 -43.76 31.55 -38.99
C SER A 48 -43.13 30.28 -38.39
N SER A 49 -43.59 29.09 -38.81
CA SER A 49 -42.97 27.79 -38.51
C SER A 49 -41.55 27.65 -39.08
N ILE A 50 -41.05 28.60 -39.86
CA ILE A 50 -39.61 28.65 -40.20
C ILE A 50 -38.73 28.71 -38.94
N SER A 51 -39.21 29.35 -37.87
CA SER A 51 -38.52 29.41 -36.58
C SER A 51 -38.41 28.04 -35.89
N THR A 52 -39.44 27.18 -36.03
CA THR A 52 -39.45 25.84 -35.45
C THR A 52 -38.47 24.91 -36.18
N VAL A 53 -38.37 25.02 -37.52
CA VAL A 53 -37.37 24.28 -38.31
C VAL A 53 -35.94 24.78 -38.05
N TRP A 54 -35.76 26.10 -37.88
CA TRP A 54 -34.47 26.65 -37.45
C TRP A 54 -34.02 26.06 -36.11
N ARG A 55 -34.93 26.01 -35.14
CA ARG A 55 -34.69 25.39 -33.83
C ARG A 55 -34.35 23.90 -33.95
N ALA A 56 -35.04 23.16 -34.84
CA ALA A 56 -34.72 21.77 -35.11
C ALA A 56 -33.28 21.58 -35.62
N ASN A 57 -32.81 22.45 -36.51
CA ASN A 57 -31.43 22.40 -37.01
C ASN A 57 -30.40 22.74 -35.93
N GLU A 58 -30.70 23.70 -35.04
CA GLU A 58 -29.86 23.98 -33.86
C GLU A 58 -29.75 22.75 -32.94
N ILE A 59 -30.87 22.07 -32.67
CA ILE A 59 -30.91 20.85 -31.86
C ILE A 59 -30.02 19.77 -32.47
N VAL A 60 -30.14 19.51 -33.78
CA VAL A 60 -29.30 18.50 -34.46
C VAL A 60 -27.82 18.87 -34.38
N THR A 61 -27.49 20.13 -34.62
CA THR A 61 -26.09 20.61 -34.55
C THR A 61 -25.52 20.47 -33.14
N SER A 62 -26.30 20.85 -32.12
CA SER A 62 -25.95 20.68 -30.72
C SER A 62 -25.78 19.20 -30.33
N ALA A 63 -26.68 18.33 -30.79
CA ALA A 63 -26.61 16.89 -30.54
C ALA A 63 -25.37 16.23 -31.18
N LYS A 64 -24.93 16.70 -32.36
CA LYS A 64 -23.66 16.25 -32.98
C LYS A 64 -22.45 16.65 -32.14
N SER A 65 -22.41 17.91 -31.69
CA SER A 65 -21.36 18.39 -30.79
C SER A 65 -21.33 17.59 -29.47
N ALA A 66 -22.50 17.31 -28.89
CA ALA A 66 -22.64 16.50 -27.69
C ALA A 66 -22.16 15.05 -27.87
N LEU A 67 -22.34 14.46 -29.06
CA LEU A 67 -21.78 13.14 -29.38
C LEU A 67 -20.24 13.18 -29.40
N GLU A 68 -19.64 14.18 -30.06
CA GLU A 68 -18.18 14.34 -30.10
C GLU A 68 -17.61 14.49 -28.69
N GLU A 69 -18.21 15.36 -27.87
CA GLU A 69 -17.82 15.56 -26.47
C GLU A 69 -17.95 14.27 -25.65
N SER A 70 -19.08 13.55 -25.78
CA SER A 70 -19.33 12.28 -25.08
C SER A 70 -18.27 11.22 -25.40
N VAL A 71 -17.88 11.09 -26.67
CA VAL A 71 -16.86 10.12 -27.10
C VAL A 71 -15.50 10.49 -26.49
N ILE A 72 -15.13 11.78 -26.51
CA ILE A 72 -13.88 12.26 -25.92
C ILE A 72 -13.86 12.03 -24.41
N LEU A 73 -14.93 12.38 -23.69
CA LEU A 73 -15.05 12.20 -22.24
C LEU A 73 -14.97 10.73 -21.84
N ASN A 74 -15.66 9.84 -22.56
CA ASN A 74 -15.60 8.40 -22.31
C ASN A 74 -14.19 7.84 -22.53
N ALA A 75 -13.55 8.20 -23.65
CA ALA A 75 -12.19 7.74 -23.94
C ALA A 75 -11.18 8.21 -22.88
N ARG A 76 -11.25 9.48 -22.48
CA ARG A 76 -10.39 10.05 -21.42
C ARG A 76 -10.65 9.40 -20.07
N THR A 77 -11.92 9.26 -19.69
CA THR A 77 -12.32 8.62 -18.43
C THR A 77 -11.83 7.17 -18.37
N GLY A 78 -12.06 6.39 -19.43
CA GLY A 78 -11.60 5.01 -19.53
C GLY A 78 -10.07 4.88 -19.46
N PHE A 79 -9.35 5.76 -20.15
CA PHE A 79 -7.88 5.81 -20.08
C PHE A 79 -7.39 6.06 -18.65
N ILE A 80 -7.92 7.07 -17.97
CA ILE A 80 -7.53 7.39 -16.59
C ILE A 80 -7.92 6.26 -15.63
N GLN A 81 -9.12 5.68 -15.74
CA GLN A 81 -9.54 4.56 -14.91
C GLN A 81 -8.64 3.33 -15.08
N SER A 82 -8.26 3.01 -16.32
CA SER A 82 -7.30 1.93 -16.60
C SER A 82 -5.93 2.24 -16.00
N GLY A 83 -5.44 3.48 -16.14
CA GLY A 83 -4.19 3.95 -15.55
C GLY A 83 -4.19 3.85 -14.02
N ILE A 84 -5.21 4.38 -13.35
CA ILE A 84 -5.38 4.27 -11.89
C ILE A 84 -5.38 2.81 -11.46
N ASN A 85 -6.11 1.94 -12.18
CA ASN A 85 -6.18 0.52 -11.85
C ASN A 85 -4.82 -0.18 -11.96
N GLU A 86 -4.02 0.16 -12.97
CA GLU A 86 -2.67 -0.41 -13.13
C GLU A 86 -1.70 0.11 -12.06
N GLN A 87 -1.69 1.43 -11.82
CA GLN A 87 -0.86 2.03 -10.78
C GLN A 87 -1.22 1.49 -9.39
N MET A 88 -2.51 1.26 -9.11
CA MET A 88 -2.95 0.64 -7.86
C MET A 88 -2.37 -0.76 -7.65
N LYS A 89 -2.26 -1.58 -8.71
CA LYS A 89 -1.59 -2.89 -8.61
C LYS A 89 -0.10 -2.75 -8.32
N ILE A 90 0.56 -1.76 -8.92
CA ILE A 90 1.98 -1.49 -8.68
C ILE A 90 2.19 -1.06 -7.23
N LEU A 91 1.38 -0.13 -6.72
CA LEU A 91 1.42 0.31 -5.32
C LEU A 91 1.19 -0.85 -4.35
N MET A 92 0.25 -1.76 -4.65
CA MET A 92 0.06 -2.98 -3.84
C MET A 92 1.29 -3.90 -3.86
N LYS A 93 1.98 -4.04 -5.00
CA LYS A 93 3.23 -4.81 -5.07
C LYS A 93 4.33 -4.16 -4.21
N VAL A 94 4.47 -2.84 -4.26
CA VAL A 94 5.43 -2.10 -3.44
C VAL A 94 5.11 -2.27 -1.96
N ARG A 95 3.83 -2.12 -1.57
CA ARG A 95 3.37 -2.36 -0.19
C ARG A 95 3.72 -3.75 0.29
N ASN A 96 3.46 -4.79 -0.52
CA ASN A 96 3.78 -6.17 -0.14
C ASN A 96 5.30 -6.38 -0.01
N SER A 97 6.11 -5.72 -0.83
CA SER A 97 7.57 -5.76 -0.71
C SER A 97 8.05 -5.11 0.60
N ILE A 98 7.49 -3.96 0.97
CA ILE A 98 7.79 -3.26 2.23
C ILE A 98 7.36 -4.13 3.43
N GLU A 99 6.19 -4.76 3.36
CA GLU A 99 5.71 -5.69 4.38
C GLU A 99 6.58 -6.95 4.49
N CYS A 100 7.12 -7.47 3.38
CA CYS A 100 8.08 -8.56 3.41
C CYS A 100 9.35 -8.17 4.19
N VAL A 101 9.91 -6.99 3.88
CA VAL A 101 11.08 -6.45 4.61
C VAL A 101 10.80 -6.33 6.10
N TYR A 102 9.61 -5.85 6.47
CA TYR A 102 9.17 -5.77 7.86
C TYR A 102 9.11 -7.13 8.53
N ASN A 103 8.42 -8.10 7.91
CA ASN A 103 8.23 -9.44 8.48
C ASN A 103 9.56 -10.19 8.61
N ASP A 104 10.46 -10.05 7.63
CA ASP A 104 11.80 -10.63 7.67
C ASP A 104 12.62 -10.05 8.83
N GLY A 105 12.62 -8.71 8.99
CA GLY A 105 13.27 -8.05 10.11
C GLY A 105 12.71 -8.48 11.46
N GLN A 106 11.38 -8.59 11.60
CA GLN A 106 10.74 -9.04 12.83
C GLN A 106 11.06 -10.51 13.16
N LYS A 107 11.11 -11.38 12.15
CA LYS A 107 11.49 -12.78 12.32
C LYS A 107 12.95 -12.90 12.77
N ASP A 108 13.84 -12.15 12.12
CA ASP A 108 15.26 -12.10 12.46
C ASP A 108 15.46 -11.57 13.88
N PHE A 109 14.76 -10.50 14.27
CA PHE A 109 14.75 -9.97 15.64
C PHE A 109 14.39 -11.02 16.67
N LYS A 110 13.31 -11.77 16.44
CA LYS A 110 12.89 -12.85 17.36
C LYS A 110 13.95 -13.94 17.49
N ASN A 111 14.64 -14.29 16.41
CA ASN A 111 15.70 -15.30 16.44
C ASN A 111 16.93 -14.81 17.20
N VAL A 112 17.35 -13.57 16.98
CA VAL A 112 18.47 -12.94 17.70
C VAL A 112 18.15 -12.85 19.19
N LEU A 113 16.95 -12.41 19.56
CA LEU A 113 16.51 -12.34 20.95
C LEU A 113 16.52 -13.73 21.63
N HIS A 114 16.04 -14.77 20.95
CA HIS A 114 16.09 -16.13 21.50
C HIS A 114 17.53 -16.62 21.73
N THR A 115 18.44 -16.29 20.82
CA THR A 115 19.86 -16.65 20.94
C THR A 115 20.52 -15.89 22.09
N LEU A 116 20.18 -14.61 22.24
CA LEU A 116 20.61 -13.76 23.34
C LEU A 116 20.11 -14.28 24.71
N ASP A 117 18.82 -14.60 24.81
CA ASP A 117 18.23 -15.16 26.03
C ASP A 117 18.93 -16.47 26.43
N ALA A 118 19.26 -17.32 25.44
CA ALA A 118 20.01 -18.56 25.67
C ALA A 118 21.46 -18.32 26.11
N ALA A 119 22.13 -17.30 25.58
CA ALA A 119 23.49 -16.91 26.01
C ALA A 119 23.46 -16.35 27.45
N ASN A 120 22.52 -15.46 27.75
CA ASN A 120 22.36 -14.90 29.09
C ASN A 120 21.97 -15.98 30.12
N ALA A 121 21.12 -16.95 29.76
CA ALA A 121 20.79 -18.07 30.64
C ALA A 121 21.99 -18.97 30.96
N ARG A 122 22.89 -19.17 29.98
CA ARG A 122 24.15 -19.91 30.20
C ARG A 122 25.09 -19.16 31.16
N LEU A 123 25.23 -17.85 31.01
CA LEU A 123 26.00 -17.03 31.93
C LEU A 123 25.40 -17.07 33.34
N GLU A 124 24.08 -16.89 33.46
CA GLU A 124 23.39 -16.91 34.76
C GLU A 124 23.54 -18.25 35.47
N SER A 125 23.43 -19.36 34.74
CA SER A 125 23.71 -20.69 35.29
C SER A 125 25.14 -20.82 35.81
N THR A 126 26.12 -20.18 35.14
CA THR A 126 27.52 -20.21 35.59
C THR A 126 27.70 -19.36 36.85
N MET A 127 27.06 -18.19 36.91
CA MET A 127 27.06 -17.32 38.09
C MET A 127 26.36 -17.99 39.29
N ASP A 128 25.28 -18.74 39.08
CA ASP A 128 24.61 -19.51 40.14
C ASP A 128 25.50 -20.62 40.70
N VAL A 129 26.32 -21.26 39.87
CA VAL A 129 27.33 -22.22 40.33
C VAL A 129 28.39 -21.51 41.18
N LEU A 130 28.86 -20.33 40.77
CA LEU A 130 29.79 -19.53 41.58
C LEU A 130 29.17 -19.08 42.91
N ARG A 131 27.89 -18.69 42.90
CA ARG A 131 27.13 -18.27 44.09
C ARG A 131 26.94 -19.40 45.09
N SER A 132 26.69 -20.62 44.60
CA SER A 132 26.51 -21.81 45.44
C SER A 132 27.83 -22.45 45.90
N THR A 133 28.96 -22.08 45.30
CA THR A 133 30.27 -22.60 45.68
C THR A 133 30.88 -21.73 46.77
N MET A 134 30.84 -22.24 48.01
CA MET A 134 31.40 -21.56 49.18
C MET A 134 32.92 -21.69 49.24
N VAL A 135 33.60 -20.62 49.65
CA VAL A 135 35.04 -20.62 49.89
C VAL A 135 35.35 -21.33 51.21
N ASP A 136 36.20 -22.36 51.13
CA ASP A 136 36.71 -23.10 52.29
C ASP A 136 37.21 -22.14 53.40
N ALA A 137 36.83 -22.43 54.65
CA ALA A 137 37.20 -21.63 55.82
C ALA A 137 38.72 -21.53 56.01
N ALA A 138 39.48 -22.52 55.55
CA ALA A 138 40.94 -22.55 55.59
C ALA A 138 41.61 -21.45 54.76
N PHE A 139 40.90 -20.89 53.76
CA PHE A 139 41.40 -19.78 52.95
C PHE A 139 40.99 -18.40 53.47
N ARG A 140 40.18 -18.36 54.54
CA ARG A 140 39.65 -17.12 55.10
C ARG A 140 40.35 -16.79 56.43
N PRO A 141 40.67 -15.52 56.68
CA PRO A 141 41.05 -15.03 58.01
C PRO A 141 40.07 -15.49 59.11
N ALA A 142 40.61 -15.76 60.30
CA ALA A 142 39.80 -16.23 61.42
C ALA A 142 38.75 -15.17 61.82
N GLY A 143 37.47 -15.53 61.73
CA GLY A 143 36.34 -14.67 62.09
C GLY A 143 35.67 -13.93 60.93
N GLU A 144 36.11 -14.13 59.68
CA GLU A 144 35.40 -13.60 58.50
C GLU A 144 34.12 -14.41 58.20
N GLU A 145 33.06 -13.73 57.78
CA GLU A 145 31.80 -14.36 57.37
C GLU A 145 32.00 -15.31 56.16
N PRO A 146 31.16 -16.35 56.01
CA PRO A 146 31.18 -17.22 54.84
C PRO A 146 30.98 -16.43 53.54
N ARG A 147 31.92 -16.59 52.61
CA ARG A 147 31.87 -15.97 51.28
C ARG A 147 31.78 -17.03 50.18
N SER A 148 31.05 -16.72 49.13
CA SER A 148 30.98 -17.52 47.90
C SER A 148 32.07 -17.10 46.93
N LEU A 149 32.34 -17.91 45.90
CA LEU A 149 33.25 -17.52 44.81
C LEU A 149 32.76 -16.27 44.07
N LEU A 150 31.44 -16.07 44.01
CA LEU A 150 30.86 -14.90 43.34
C LEU A 150 31.23 -13.58 44.04
N ASP A 151 31.45 -13.59 45.36
CA ASP A 151 31.80 -12.38 46.13
C ASP A 151 33.20 -11.81 45.79
N PHE A 152 33.95 -12.48 44.92
CA PHE A 152 35.26 -12.06 44.41
C PHE A 152 35.22 -11.65 42.94
N VAL A 153 34.04 -11.65 42.33
CA VAL A 153 33.79 -11.35 40.92
C VAL A 153 33.10 -10.00 40.79
N ASP A 154 33.40 -9.27 39.72
CA ASP A 154 32.72 -8.02 39.40
C ASP A 154 31.33 -8.29 38.77
N GLU A 155 30.28 -8.23 39.59
CA GLU A 155 28.89 -8.32 39.13
C GLU A 155 28.43 -7.06 38.37
N GLN A 156 29.06 -5.89 38.61
CA GLN A 156 28.65 -4.63 37.97
C GLN A 156 28.91 -4.63 36.47
N GLY A 157 29.97 -5.31 36.02
CA GLY A 157 30.25 -5.50 34.59
C GLY A 157 29.13 -6.26 33.87
N VAL A 158 28.59 -7.32 34.50
CA VAL A 158 27.47 -8.11 33.95
C VAL A 158 26.20 -7.29 33.89
N GLU A 159 25.89 -6.56 34.98
CA GLU A 159 24.71 -5.69 35.04
C GLU A 159 24.75 -4.58 33.99
N GLY A 160 25.90 -3.91 33.83
CA GLY A 160 26.09 -2.87 32.81
C GLY A 160 25.89 -3.40 31.39
N MET A 161 26.36 -4.60 31.10
CA MET A 161 26.15 -5.26 29.80
C MET A 161 24.67 -5.59 29.56
N ARG A 162 23.98 -6.13 30.57
CA ARG A 162 22.54 -6.40 30.52
C ARG A 162 21.72 -5.14 30.28
N ASP A 163 22.10 -4.03 30.91
CA ASP A 163 21.43 -2.76 30.73
C ASP A 163 21.70 -2.16 29.34
N GLY A 164 22.92 -2.31 28.81
CA GLY A 164 23.23 -2.00 27.41
C GLY A 164 22.35 -2.78 26.42
N LEU A 165 22.22 -4.10 26.61
CA LEU A 165 21.35 -4.95 25.79
C LEU A 165 19.88 -4.53 25.84
N LYS A 166 19.38 -4.16 27.04
CA LYS A 166 18.00 -3.67 27.19
C LYS A 166 17.79 -2.37 26.40
N GLU A 167 18.78 -1.49 26.38
CA GLU A 167 18.70 -0.23 25.65
C GLU A 167 18.71 -0.47 24.13
N LEU A 168 19.55 -1.37 23.63
CA LEU A 168 19.53 -1.80 22.21
C LEU A 168 18.18 -2.39 21.80
N ILE A 169 17.60 -3.25 22.66
CA ILE A 169 16.26 -3.81 22.44
C ILE A 169 15.19 -2.70 22.43
N ARG A 170 15.32 -1.68 23.29
CA ARG A 170 14.41 -0.54 23.35
C ARG A 170 14.46 0.27 22.05
N GLU A 171 15.67 0.60 21.59
CA GLU A 171 15.89 1.34 20.34
C GLU A 171 15.31 0.59 19.12
N SER A 172 15.56 -0.72 19.03
CA SER A 172 15.01 -1.54 17.95
C SER A 172 13.46 -1.56 17.95
N LYS A 173 12.83 -1.66 19.13
CA LYS A 173 11.37 -1.59 19.25
C LYS A 173 10.81 -0.22 18.90
N GLU A 174 11.55 0.85 19.20
CA GLU A 174 11.19 2.21 18.82
C GLU A 174 11.22 2.38 17.29
N ALA A 175 12.29 1.92 16.64
CA ALA A 175 12.39 1.90 15.17
C ALA A 175 11.28 1.05 14.53
N GLN A 176 10.92 -0.10 15.13
CA GLN A 176 9.79 -0.91 14.67
C GLN A 176 8.47 -0.13 14.74
N LYS A 177 8.20 0.56 15.85
CA LYS A 177 6.97 1.35 16.04
C LYS A 177 6.87 2.53 15.06
N GLU A 178 7.99 3.20 14.80
CA GLU A 178 8.05 4.27 13.79
C GLU A 178 7.68 3.71 12.41
N PHE A 179 8.25 2.57 12.04
CA PHE A 179 7.96 1.94 10.75
C PHE A 179 6.54 1.38 10.67
N ASP A 180 5.97 0.83 11.75
CA ASP A 180 4.56 0.42 11.83
C ASP A 180 3.62 1.59 11.53
N THR A 181 3.93 2.78 12.06
CA THR A 181 3.15 4.00 11.82
C THR A 181 3.20 4.41 10.34
N SER A 182 4.37 4.29 9.72
CA SER A 182 4.58 4.53 8.29
C SER A 182 3.79 3.54 7.42
N LEU A 183 3.80 2.25 7.78
CA LEU A 183 3.06 1.21 7.07
C LEU A 183 1.54 1.39 7.17
N LEU A 184 1.03 1.73 8.36
CA LEU A 184 -0.39 2.04 8.55
C LEU A 184 -0.82 3.25 7.71
N SER A 185 0.01 4.28 7.66
CA SER A 185 -0.24 5.46 6.82
C SER A 185 -0.31 5.09 5.33
N PHE A 186 0.57 4.18 4.87
CA PHE A 186 0.52 3.69 3.50
C PHE A 186 -0.75 2.85 3.24
N ASP A 187 -1.15 2.00 4.18
CA ASP A 187 -2.38 1.20 4.07
C ASP A 187 -3.65 2.07 4.03
N ASP A 188 -3.69 3.18 4.78
CA ASP A 188 -4.79 4.14 4.77
C ASP A 188 -4.87 4.91 3.44
N ASP A 189 -3.72 5.27 2.87
CA ASP A 189 -3.61 5.85 1.53
C ASP A 189 -4.16 4.91 0.46
N LEU A 190 -3.75 3.63 0.48
CA LEU A 190 -4.25 2.61 -0.45
C LEU A 190 -5.75 2.38 -0.27
N ARG A 191 -6.24 2.37 0.98
CA ARG A 191 -7.67 2.20 1.28
C ARG A 191 -8.49 3.35 0.72
N SER A 192 -8.03 4.58 0.90
CA SER A 192 -8.67 5.81 0.41
C SER A 192 -8.72 5.84 -1.12
N LEU A 193 -7.62 5.46 -1.77
CA LEU A 193 -7.57 5.32 -3.22
C LEU A 193 -8.51 4.23 -3.73
N ARG A 194 -8.56 3.08 -3.05
CA ARG A 194 -9.43 1.94 -3.42
C ARG A 194 -10.91 2.28 -3.26
N SER A 195 -11.28 2.96 -2.17
CA SER A 195 -12.67 3.35 -1.92
C SER A 195 -13.14 4.37 -2.94
N GLY A 196 -12.32 5.40 -3.22
CA GLY A 196 -12.59 6.36 -4.29
C GLY A 196 -12.78 5.66 -5.64
N PHE A 197 -11.85 4.77 -6.01
CA PHE A 197 -11.93 4.07 -7.30
C PHE A 197 -13.13 3.12 -7.41
N LYS A 198 -13.52 2.41 -6.34
CA LYS A 198 -14.72 1.55 -6.37
C LYS A 198 -15.99 2.36 -6.69
N ASN A 199 -16.10 3.58 -6.19
CA ASN A 199 -17.25 4.44 -6.42
C ASN A 199 -17.35 4.93 -7.89
N THR A 200 -16.26 4.87 -8.67
CA THR A 200 -16.28 5.22 -10.12
C THR A 200 -16.84 4.14 -11.03
N LYS A 201 -16.81 2.86 -10.60
CA LYS A 201 -17.23 1.71 -11.41
C LYS A 201 -18.75 1.49 -11.46
N GLY A 202 -19.53 2.45 -10.96
CA GLY A 202 -20.98 2.35 -10.80
C GLY A 202 -21.81 2.31 -12.09
N SER A 203 -21.23 2.52 -13.28
CA SER A 203 -21.98 2.38 -14.53
C SER A 203 -21.15 1.64 -15.60
N PRO A 204 -21.65 0.51 -16.14
CA PRO A 204 -21.01 -0.16 -17.26
C PRO A 204 -20.98 0.77 -18.49
N PRO A 205 -19.88 0.80 -19.26
CA PRO A 205 -19.80 1.56 -20.51
C PRO A 205 -20.52 0.78 -21.62
N PHE A 206 -21.83 0.60 -21.52
CA PHE A 206 -22.56 -0.12 -22.54
C PHE A 206 -23.81 0.66 -22.92
N TYR A 207 -23.65 1.36 -24.06
CA TYR A 207 -24.66 2.10 -24.82
C TYR A 207 -24.88 3.55 -24.38
N SER A 208 -24.09 4.45 -24.99
CA SER A 208 -24.51 5.85 -25.09
C SER A 208 -25.87 5.89 -25.81
N PRO A 209 -26.87 6.58 -25.27
CA PRO A 209 -28.16 6.75 -25.94
C PRO A 209 -28.08 7.77 -27.08
N ILE A 210 -26.99 8.55 -27.16
CA ILE A 210 -26.82 9.68 -28.08
C ILE A 210 -26.93 9.25 -29.55
N PRO A 211 -26.26 8.20 -30.05
CA PRO A 211 -26.36 7.83 -31.47
C PRO A 211 -27.79 7.48 -31.91
N LYS A 212 -28.55 6.83 -31.02
CA LYS A 212 -29.96 6.49 -31.29
C LYS A 212 -30.83 7.75 -31.33
N HIS A 213 -30.66 8.63 -30.34
CA HIS A 213 -31.39 9.90 -30.30
C HIS A 213 -31.03 10.80 -31.47
N LEU A 214 -29.75 10.90 -31.84
CA LEU A 214 -29.27 11.68 -32.97
C LEU A 214 -29.90 11.23 -34.28
N ALA A 215 -29.94 9.92 -34.56
CA ALA A 215 -30.60 9.40 -35.76
C ALA A 215 -32.09 9.79 -35.82
N THR A 216 -32.78 9.78 -34.68
CA THR A 216 -34.18 10.25 -34.60
C THR A 216 -34.31 11.77 -34.78
N LEU A 217 -33.41 12.56 -34.22
CA LEU A 217 -33.37 14.01 -34.39
C LEU A 217 -33.11 14.40 -35.85
N GLU A 218 -32.18 13.72 -36.54
CA GLU A 218 -31.91 13.93 -37.96
C GLU A 218 -33.14 13.56 -38.82
N GLY A 219 -33.85 12.48 -38.47
CA GLY A 219 -35.11 12.11 -39.11
C GLY A 219 -36.19 13.19 -38.96
N HIS A 220 -36.42 13.66 -37.73
CA HIS A 220 -37.38 14.74 -37.47
C HIS A 220 -37.00 16.04 -38.19
N ALA A 221 -35.72 16.43 -38.19
CA ALA A 221 -35.28 17.64 -38.89
C ALA A 221 -35.52 17.54 -40.41
N GLN A 222 -35.30 16.37 -41.00
CA GLN A 222 -35.58 16.11 -42.43
C GLN A 222 -37.08 16.18 -42.73
N GLU A 223 -37.92 15.55 -41.90
CA GLU A 223 -39.38 15.61 -42.02
C GLU A 223 -39.88 17.05 -41.86
N MET A 224 -39.42 17.78 -40.83
CA MET A 224 -39.78 19.18 -40.59
C MET A 224 -39.36 20.10 -41.75
N ALA A 225 -38.20 19.87 -42.37
CA ALA A 225 -37.78 20.61 -43.56
C ALA A 225 -38.70 20.33 -44.77
N SER A 226 -39.16 19.08 -44.94
CA SER A 226 -40.12 18.72 -46.00
C SER A 226 -41.51 19.34 -45.79
N LEU A 227 -41.99 19.40 -44.55
CA LEU A 227 -43.25 20.06 -44.19
C LEU A 227 -43.17 21.58 -44.42
N LEU A 228 -42.05 22.22 -44.05
CA LEU A 228 -41.83 23.65 -44.33
C LEU A 228 -41.75 23.93 -45.84
N SER A 229 -41.10 23.07 -46.61
CA SER A 229 -41.07 23.17 -48.08
C SER A 229 -42.47 23.07 -48.67
N SER A 230 -43.33 22.22 -48.11
CA SER A 230 -44.73 22.05 -48.52
C SER A 230 -45.55 23.30 -48.19
N LEU A 231 -45.39 23.87 -46.98
CA LEU A 231 -46.01 25.14 -46.60
C LEU A 231 -45.55 26.31 -47.47
N SER A 232 -44.27 26.39 -47.81
CA SER A 232 -43.73 27.38 -48.75
C SER A 232 -44.33 27.23 -50.15
N SER A 233 -44.41 26.00 -50.64
CA SER A 233 -45.01 25.72 -51.95
C SER A 233 -46.50 26.09 -51.98
N HIS A 234 -47.24 25.82 -50.89
CA HIS A 234 -48.63 26.23 -50.74
C HIS A 234 -48.78 27.76 -50.67
N PHE A 235 -47.86 28.47 -50.00
CA PHE A 235 -47.82 29.93 -50.00
C PHE A 235 -47.59 30.50 -51.40
N ASP A 236 -46.64 29.94 -52.15
CA ASP A 236 -46.35 30.33 -53.52
C ASP A 236 -47.56 30.05 -54.44
N LEU A 237 -48.25 28.92 -54.24
CA LEU A 237 -49.49 28.59 -54.94
C LEU A 237 -50.62 29.58 -54.61
N CYS A 238 -50.78 29.98 -53.34
CA CYS A 238 -51.74 31.01 -52.93
C CYS A 238 -51.42 32.39 -53.54
N LEU A 239 -50.14 32.75 -53.63
CA LEU A 239 -49.69 33.97 -54.29
C LEU A 239 -50.01 33.92 -55.79
N ASN A 240 -49.78 32.77 -56.43
CA ASN A 240 -50.07 32.57 -57.84
C ASN A 240 -51.58 32.68 -58.11
N ALA A 241 -52.41 32.03 -57.30
CA ALA A 241 -53.86 32.11 -57.42
C ALA A 241 -54.39 33.55 -57.26
N ILE A 242 -53.82 34.35 -56.34
CA ILE A 242 -54.19 35.76 -56.15
C ILE A 242 -53.70 36.66 -57.30
N ARG A 243 -52.55 36.34 -57.91
CA ARG A 243 -52.02 37.03 -59.09
C ARG A 243 -52.96 36.94 -60.29
N HIS A 244 -53.55 35.77 -60.50
CA HIS A 244 -54.45 35.50 -61.64
C HIS A 244 -55.93 35.77 -61.33
N THR A 245 -56.26 36.32 -60.17
CA THR A 245 -57.63 36.71 -59.80
C THR A 245 -57.81 38.23 -59.84
N GLU A 246 -58.78 38.71 -60.63
CA GLU A 246 -59.09 40.12 -60.76
C GLU A 246 -59.43 40.76 -59.40
N GLY A 247 -58.75 41.85 -59.03
CA GLY A 247 -58.94 42.53 -57.74
C GLY A 247 -58.31 41.85 -56.51
N GLY A 248 -57.60 40.72 -56.68
CA GLY A 248 -57.06 39.93 -55.57
C GLY A 248 -56.13 40.71 -54.63
N TYR A 249 -55.17 41.46 -55.17
CA TYR A 249 -54.26 42.27 -54.36
C TYR A 249 -54.94 43.39 -53.56
N ALA A 250 -56.02 43.97 -54.09
CA ALA A 250 -56.80 44.98 -53.37
C ALA A 250 -57.58 44.34 -52.20
N ALA A 251 -58.09 43.12 -52.39
CA ALA A 251 -58.75 42.36 -51.33
C ALA A 251 -57.79 41.90 -50.23
N VAL A 252 -56.57 41.46 -50.58
CA VAL A 252 -55.52 41.14 -49.59
C VAL A 252 -55.16 42.37 -48.76
N ARG A 253 -55.02 43.54 -49.39
CA ARG A 253 -54.71 44.80 -48.69
C ARG A 253 -55.79 45.15 -47.67
N ASN A 254 -57.06 45.03 -48.05
CA ASN A 254 -58.19 45.32 -47.17
C ASN A 254 -58.25 44.32 -46.00
N ALA A 255 -58.11 43.02 -46.26
CA ALA A 255 -58.15 41.98 -45.24
C ALA A 255 -56.97 42.04 -44.26
N ALA A 256 -55.79 42.45 -44.72
CA ALA A 256 -54.63 42.61 -43.84
C ALA A 256 -54.66 43.90 -43.01
N SER A 257 -55.32 44.96 -43.50
CA SER A 257 -55.57 46.20 -42.74
C SER A 257 -56.74 46.07 -41.76
N ASN A 258 -57.68 45.14 -41.99
CA ASN A 258 -58.84 44.85 -41.15
C ASN A 258 -58.91 43.36 -40.76
N PRO A 259 -58.02 42.85 -39.89
CA PRO A 259 -58.04 41.45 -39.50
C PRO A 259 -59.28 41.10 -38.65
N PRO A 260 -59.80 39.86 -38.73
CA PRO A 260 -60.87 39.39 -37.86
C PRO A 260 -60.44 39.40 -36.37
N PRO A 261 -61.37 39.58 -35.42
CA PRO A 261 -61.05 39.71 -34.00
C PRO A 261 -60.34 38.46 -33.47
N GLY A 262 -59.11 38.64 -32.96
CA GLY A 262 -58.25 37.57 -32.43
C GLY A 262 -57.12 37.09 -33.34
N ALA A 263 -57.01 37.61 -34.57
CA ALA A 263 -55.96 37.22 -35.51
C ALA A 263 -54.78 38.21 -35.52
N GLU A 264 -53.53 37.72 -35.47
CA GLU A 264 -52.34 38.58 -35.49
C GLU A 264 -52.23 39.38 -36.81
N PRO A 265 -51.79 40.66 -36.74
CA PRO A 265 -51.59 41.49 -37.92
C PRO A 265 -50.43 40.95 -38.76
N VAL A 266 -50.71 40.58 -40.02
CA VAL A 266 -49.73 40.01 -40.95
C VAL A 266 -49.23 41.11 -41.89
N SER A 267 -47.92 41.41 -41.85
CA SER A 267 -47.32 42.45 -42.72
C SER A 267 -47.28 42.00 -44.18
N VAL A 268 -47.98 42.68 -45.09
CA VAL A 268 -48.11 42.31 -46.52
C VAL A 268 -47.03 42.94 -47.41
N SER A 269 -46.06 43.66 -46.82
CA SER A 269 -45.09 44.47 -47.58
C SER A 269 -44.26 43.71 -48.61
N GLY A 270 -44.02 42.40 -48.43
CA GLY A 270 -43.27 41.57 -49.39
C GLY A 270 -44.12 40.93 -50.50
N VAL A 271 -45.45 40.92 -50.36
CA VAL A 271 -46.38 40.32 -51.34
C VAL A 271 -46.67 41.26 -52.50
N MET A 272 -46.38 42.56 -52.34
CA MET A 272 -46.79 43.64 -53.26
C MET A 272 -45.67 44.22 -54.12
N ASN A 273 -44.44 43.69 -54.07
CA ASN A 273 -43.30 44.26 -54.81
C ASN A 273 -43.39 44.07 -56.33
N THR A 274 -44.38 43.33 -56.84
CA THR A 274 -44.69 43.30 -58.27
C THR A 274 -45.72 44.38 -58.58
N SER A 275 -45.23 45.58 -58.88
CA SER A 275 -45.97 46.57 -59.66
C SER A 275 -46.66 45.89 -60.83
N HIS A 276 -47.89 46.31 -61.11
CA HIS A 276 -48.86 45.76 -62.07
C HIS A 276 -48.40 45.74 -63.55
N ASP A 277 -47.10 45.95 -63.82
CA ASP A 277 -46.52 46.37 -65.09
C ASP A 277 -45.51 45.40 -65.74
N ASP A 278 -45.20 44.24 -65.14
CA ASP A 278 -44.41 43.20 -65.81
C ASP A 278 -45.30 41.97 -66.10
N ILE A 279 -46.04 42.01 -67.21
CA ILE A 279 -46.84 40.88 -67.71
C ILE A 279 -46.28 40.45 -69.06
N ASN A 280 -45.47 39.39 -69.05
CA ASN A 280 -45.21 38.51 -70.19
C ASN A 280 -45.19 37.06 -69.66
N GLU A 281 -46.30 36.63 -69.07
CA GLU A 281 -46.57 35.22 -68.80
C GLU A 281 -47.89 34.85 -69.47
N GLU A 282 -47.93 33.67 -70.07
CA GLU A 282 -49.11 33.15 -70.76
C GLU A 282 -50.29 33.09 -69.78
N PRO A 283 -51.49 33.55 -70.17
CA PRO A 283 -52.67 33.44 -69.32
C PRO A 283 -52.93 31.96 -69.03
N LEU A 284 -53.01 31.59 -67.74
CA LEU A 284 -53.37 30.24 -67.34
C LEU A 284 -54.65 29.81 -68.07
N THR A 285 -54.65 28.58 -68.57
CA THR A 285 -55.86 28.03 -69.14
C THR A 285 -56.92 27.85 -68.05
N GLU A 286 -58.20 27.94 -68.42
CA GLU A 286 -59.32 27.79 -67.48
C GLU A 286 -59.25 26.45 -66.73
N HIS A 287 -58.76 25.41 -67.40
CA HIS A 287 -58.58 24.09 -66.82
C HIS A 287 -57.44 24.04 -65.77
N GLU A 288 -56.28 24.64 -66.08
CA GLU A 288 -55.17 24.76 -65.12
C GLU A 288 -55.55 25.62 -63.91
N ARG A 289 -56.43 26.62 -64.10
CA ARG A 289 -56.98 27.45 -63.03
C ARG A 289 -57.90 26.66 -62.10
N GLU A 290 -58.81 25.86 -62.66
CA GLU A 290 -59.69 24.99 -61.87
C GLU A 290 -58.89 23.92 -61.09
N GLU A 291 -57.87 23.33 -61.71
CA GLU A 291 -56.98 22.37 -61.04
C GLU A 291 -56.18 23.03 -59.90
N MET A 292 -55.63 24.23 -60.13
CA MET A 292 -54.92 25.01 -59.10
C MET A 292 -55.82 25.33 -57.89
N LEU A 293 -57.05 25.80 -58.15
CA LEU A 293 -58.01 26.13 -57.10
C LEU A 293 -58.45 24.90 -56.32
N PHE A 294 -58.61 23.76 -57.00
CA PHE A 294 -58.91 22.48 -56.35
C PHE A 294 -57.80 22.01 -55.41
N VAL A 295 -56.54 22.08 -55.85
CA VAL A 295 -55.37 21.76 -55.01
C VAL A 295 -55.27 22.72 -53.83
N LEU A 296 -55.46 24.02 -54.06
CA LEU A 296 -55.39 25.05 -53.03
C LEU A 296 -56.42 24.84 -51.93
N GLU A 297 -57.69 24.56 -52.27
CA GLU A 297 -58.74 24.34 -51.27
C GLU A 297 -58.51 23.07 -50.45
N LYS A 298 -57.93 22.03 -51.06
CA LYS A 298 -57.53 20.82 -50.35
C LYS A 298 -56.36 21.09 -49.39
N ASP A 299 -55.27 21.67 -49.89
CA ASP A 299 -54.08 21.96 -49.09
C ASP A 299 -54.40 22.91 -47.94
N ALA A 300 -55.26 23.91 -48.17
CA ALA A 300 -55.65 24.88 -47.16
C ALA A 300 -56.38 24.26 -45.96
N ALA A 301 -57.04 23.10 -46.14
CA ALA A 301 -57.64 22.36 -45.03
C ALA A 301 -56.58 21.60 -44.20
N GLU A 302 -55.43 21.26 -44.79
CA GLU A 302 -54.34 20.49 -44.17
C GLU A 302 -53.27 21.39 -43.51
N VAL A 303 -53.23 22.70 -43.80
CA VAL A 303 -52.19 23.63 -43.29
C VAL A 303 -52.06 23.62 -41.77
N GLU A 304 -53.16 23.68 -41.02
CA GLU A 304 -53.10 23.70 -39.56
C GLU A 304 -52.60 22.36 -38.99
N ASP A 305 -52.98 21.25 -39.62
CA ASP A 305 -52.51 19.90 -39.24
C ASP A 305 -51.00 19.78 -39.45
N VAL A 306 -50.48 20.31 -40.57
CA VAL A 306 -49.04 20.36 -40.86
C VAL A 306 -48.28 21.23 -39.85
N VAL A 307 -48.85 22.38 -39.45
CA VAL A 307 -48.26 23.24 -38.41
C VAL A 307 -48.27 22.55 -37.04
N MET A 308 -49.32 21.80 -36.71
CA MET A 308 -49.39 21.00 -35.50
C MET A 308 -48.35 19.86 -35.52
N GLU A 309 -48.20 19.15 -36.64
CA GLU A 309 -47.16 18.12 -36.79
C GLU A 309 -45.75 18.69 -36.62
N LEU A 310 -45.48 19.88 -37.20
CA LEU A 310 -44.21 20.59 -36.99
C LEU A 310 -43.93 20.87 -35.52
N ARG A 311 -44.94 21.29 -34.76
CA ARG A 311 -44.82 21.55 -33.31
C ARG A 311 -44.62 20.26 -32.52
N ASP A 312 -45.34 19.20 -32.84
CA ASP A 312 -45.20 17.89 -32.18
C ASP A 312 -43.80 17.31 -32.39
N ARG A 313 -43.28 17.38 -33.62
CA ARG A 313 -41.91 16.97 -33.94
C ARG A 313 -40.88 17.81 -33.21
N GLN A 314 -41.05 19.12 -33.17
CA GLN A 314 -40.17 19.99 -32.39
C GLN A 314 -40.16 19.60 -30.92
N ASN A 315 -41.33 19.37 -30.32
CA ASN A 315 -41.43 18.98 -28.91
C ASN A 315 -40.74 17.62 -28.64
N GLU A 316 -40.90 16.65 -29.53
CA GLU A 316 -40.17 15.38 -29.44
C GLU A 316 -38.65 15.54 -29.59
N MET A 317 -38.20 16.49 -30.42
CA MET A 317 -36.78 16.81 -30.58
C MET A 317 -36.21 17.44 -29.31
N GLU A 318 -36.91 18.38 -28.67
CA GLU A 318 -36.48 18.99 -27.40
C GLU A 318 -36.34 17.92 -26.30
N ILE A 319 -37.32 17.02 -26.14
CA ILE A 319 -37.26 15.94 -25.14
C ILE A 319 -36.03 15.04 -25.34
N LYS A 320 -35.71 14.69 -26.59
CA LYS A 320 -34.53 13.86 -26.89
C LYS A 320 -33.23 14.63 -26.75
N HIS A 321 -33.24 15.94 -27.03
CA HIS A 321 -32.09 16.81 -26.83
C HIS A 321 -31.75 16.96 -25.36
N ASP A 322 -32.74 17.17 -24.50
CA ASP A 322 -32.57 17.20 -23.04
C ASP A 322 -31.95 15.89 -22.52
N ALA A 323 -32.45 14.74 -22.98
CA ALA A 323 -31.87 13.44 -22.62
C ALA A 323 -30.40 13.28 -23.05
N ILE A 324 -30.00 13.86 -24.19
CA ILE A 324 -28.59 13.87 -24.64
C ILE A 324 -27.76 14.76 -23.71
N LEU A 325 -28.24 15.96 -23.39
CA LEU A 325 -27.52 16.91 -22.52
C LEU A 325 -27.35 16.36 -21.10
N ASP A 326 -28.39 15.73 -20.54
CA ASP A 326 -28.32 15.05 -19.25
C ASP A 326 -27.26 13.94 -19.24
N HIS A 327 -27.16 13.17 -20.33
CA HIS A 327 -26.14 12.14 -20.46
C HIS A 327 -24.72 12.72 -20.52
N VAL A 328 -24.50 13.80 -21.27
CA VAL A 328 -23.19 14.49 -21.34
C VAL A 328 -22.82 15.10 -19.98
N SER A 329 -23.79 15.67 -19.26
CA SER A 329 -23.60 16.19 -17.90
C SER A 329 -23.12 15.08 -16.96
N HIS A 330 -23.77 13.91 -17.00
CA HIS A 330 -23.37 12.75 -16.21
C HIS A 330 -21.94 12.27 -16.53
N LEU A 331 -21.58 12.19 -17.81
CA LEU A 331 -20.21 11.84 -18.23
C LEU A 331 -19.18 12.86 -17.75
N THR A 332 -19.54 14.15 -17.76
CA THR A 332 -18.69 15.24 -17.26
C THR A 332 -18.44 15.11 -15.76
N GLU A 333 -19.48 14.81 -14.98
CA GLU A 333 -19.36 14.52 -13.54
C GLU A 333 -18.50 13.29 -13.27
N GLN A 334 -18.69 12.21 -14.04
CA GLN A 334 -17.87 11.00 -13.93
C GLN A 334 -16.39 11.28 -14.23
N PHE A 335 -16.10 12.08 -15.28
CA PHE A 335 -14.75 12.49 -15.61
C PHE A 335 -14.12 13.34 -14.50
N LYS A 336 -14.85 14.32 -13.94
CA LYS A 336 -14.41 15.14 -12.80
C LYS A 336 -14.11 14.27 -11.58
N HIS A 337 -14.99 13.32 -11.25
CA HIS A 337 -14.78 12.40 -10.15
C HIS A 337 -13.55 11.51 -10.37
N THR A 338 -13.40 10.92 -11.55
CA THR A 338 -12.22 10.13 -11.92
C THR A 338 -10.92 10.95 -11.81
N THR A 339 -10.96 12.21 -12.24
CA THR A 339 -9.83 13.15 -12.10
C THR A 339 -9.50 13.46 -10.64
N SER A 340 -10.50 13.60 -9.76
CA SER A 340 -10.25 13.77 -8.32
C SER A 340 -9.54 12.57 -7.68
N ILE A 341 -9.86 11.36 -8.13
CA ILE A 341 -9.19 10.13 -7.63
C ILE A 341 -7.77 10.03 -8.19
N TYR A 342 -7.56 10.46 -9.43
CA TYR A 342 -6.21 10.61 -9.97
C TYR A 342 -5.37 11.58 -9.14
N LYS A 343 -5.93 12.69 -8.62
CA LYS A 343 -5.21 13.58 -7.68
C LYS A 343 -4.88 12.89 -6.35
N ILE A 344 -5.77 12.03 -5.84
CA ILE A 344 -5.47 11.21 -4.65
C ILE A 344 -4.28 10.29 -4.96
N LEU A 345 -4.28 9.65 -6.14
CA LEU A 345 -3.18 8.80 -6.59
C LEU A 345 -1.85 9.58 -6.65
N GLU A 346 -1.84 10.78 -7.23
CA GLU A 346 -0.66 11.66 -7.24
C GLU A 346 -0.14 11.94 -5.83
N GLY A 347 -1.03 12.28 -4.90
CA GLY A 347 -0.65 12.49 -3.49
C GLY A 347 -0.03 11.24 -2.84
N VAL A 348 -0.51 10.03 -3.18
CA VAL A 348 0.12 8.78 -2.72
C VAL A 348 1.51 8.61 -3.33
N TYR A 349 1.70 8.96 -4.61
CA TYR A 349 3.02 8.91 -5.24
C TYR A 349 4.01 9.91 -4.66
N GLU A 350 3.57 11.10 -4.24
CA GLU A 350 4.42 12.06 -3.56
C GLU A 350 4.92 11.54 -2.21
N ARG A 351 4.10 10.76 -1.48
CA ARG A 351 4.46 10.16 -0.19
C ARG A 351 5.20 8.83 -0.32
N LEU A 352 5.08 8.15 -1.46
CA LEU A 352 5.66 6.82 -1.70
C LEU A 352 7.18 6.74 -1.40
N PRO A 353 8.03 7.70 -1.81
CA PRO A 353 9.44 7.68 -1.44
C PRO A 353 9.64 7.67 0.08
N GLY A 354 8.81 8.39 0.84
CA GLY A 354 8.87 8.41 2.30
C GLY A 354 8.60 7.04 2.92
N TYR A 355 7.62 6.29 2.41
CA TYR A 355 7.34 4.93 2.86
C TYR A 355 8.50 3.96 2.56
N ILE A 356 9.12 4.10 1.38
CA ILE A 356 10.27 3.28 0.97
C ILE A 356 11.50 3.61 1.82
N ILE A 357 11.78 4.90 2.05
CA ILE A 357 12.89 5.36 2.90
C ILE A 357 12.70 4.84 4.32
N ALA A 358 11.49 4.94 4.89
CA ALA A 358 11.21 4.41 6.22
C ALA A 358 11.52 2.90 6.33
N GLY A 359 11.22 2.12 5.28
CA GLY A 359 11.58 0.70 5.24
C GLY A 359 13.09 0.45 5.14
N HIS A 360 13.81 1.28 4.39
CA HIS A 360 15.27 1.23 4.32
C HIS A 360 15.93 1.63 5.64
N ASP A 361 15.45 2.69 6.27
CA ASP A 361 15.95 3.19 7.56
C ASP A 361 15.71 2.17 8.67
N PHE A 362 14.52 1.56 8.71
CA PHE A 362 14.24 0.45 9.64
C PHE A 362 15.21 -0.71 9.45
N ARG A 363 15.45 -1.13 8.20
CA ARG A 363 16.38 -2.22 7.90
C ARG A 363 17.82 -1.85 8.30
N ALA A 364 18.28 -0.64 7.99
CA ALA A 364 19.63 -0.20 8.34
C ALA A 364 19.83 -0.18 9.86
N ARG A 365 18.90 0.45 10.60
CA ARG A 365 18.94 0.45 12.06
C ARG A 365 18.88 -0.96 12.64
N TRP A 366 18.08 -1.85 12.05
CA TRP A 366 18.02 -3.25 12.48
C TRP A 366 19.36 -3.97 12.31
N GLU A 367 20.02 -3.85 11.17
CA GLU A 367 21.33 -4.47 10.94
C GLU A 367 22.39 -3.89 11.90
N ASP A 368 22.36 -2.58 12.17
CA ASP A 368 23.27 -1.93 13.13
C ASP A 368 23.03 -2.44 14.56
N THR A 369 21.77 -2.47 15.03
CA THR A 369 21.43 -3.01 16.34
C THR A 369 21.78 -4.50 16.46
N LYS A 370 21.54 -5.28 15.40
CA LYS A 370 21.89 -6.70 15.36
C LYS A 370 23.39 -6.93 15.51
N ALA A 371 24.22 -6.13 14.83
CA ALA A 371 25.66 -6.20 14.97
C ALA A 371 26.10 -5.91 16.42
N GLN A 372 25.52 -4.88 17.05
CA GLN A 372 25.80 -4.53 18.44
C GLN A 372 25.35 -5.61 19.43
N ILE A 373 24.17 -6.23 19.21
CA ILE A 373 23.71 -7.36 20.03
C ILE A 373 24.66 -8.55 19.89
N HIS A 374 25.16 -8.84 18.69
CA HIS A 374 26.13 -9.92 18.51
C HIS A 374 27.45 -9.64 19.23
N GLU A 375 27.96 -8.42 19.17
CA GLU A 375 29.17 -8.01 19.92
C GLU A 375 28.97 -8.22 21.43
N GLN A 376 27.84 -7.75 21.98
CA GLN A 376 27.54 -7.96 23.41
C GLN A 376 27.31 -9.44 23.75
N MET A 377 26.81 -10.25 22.83
CA MET A 377 26.65 -11.68 23.02
C MET A 377 28.00 -12.41 23.06
N ASP A 378 28.96 -12.00 22.22
CA ASP A 378 30.34 -12.49 22.26
C ASP A 378 31.00 -12.12 23.60
N ASP A 379 30.75 -10.91 24.10
CA ASP A 379 31.23 -10.49 25.42
C ASP A 379 30.62 -11.33 26.55
N LEU A 380 29.30 -11.60 26.53
CA LEU A 380 28.63 -12.48 27.50
C LEU A 380 29.25 -13.89 27.52
N GLU A 381 29.55 -14.42 26.34
CA GLU A 381 30.20 -15.73 26.20
C GLU A 381 31.64 -15.68 26.73
N GLY A 382 32.37 -14.60 26.48
CA GLY A 382 33.70 -14.36 27.05
C GLY A 382 33.68 -14.33 28.58
N MET A 383 32.71 -13.63 29.18
CA MET A 383 32.52 -13.60 30.63
C MET A 383 32.18 -14.98 31.20
N ARG A 384 31.32 -15.74 30.52
CA ARG A 384 30.97 -17.11 30.90
C ARG A 384 32.21 -17.99 30.97
N LEU A 385 33.02 -17.99 29.91
CA LEU A 385 34.27 -18.77 29.84
C LEU A 385 35.26 -18.34 30.92
N PHE A 386 35.38 -17.05 31.19
CA PHE A 386 36.21 -16.54 32.27
C PHE A 386 35.75 -17.09 33.63
N TYR A 387 34.44 -17.10 33.92
CA TYR A 387 33.88 -17.63 35.16
C TYR A 387 34.02 -19.15 35.30
N GLU A 388 33.88 -19.91 34.21
CA GLU A 388 34.16 -21.35 34.20
C GLU A 388 35.64 -21.65 34.48
N ASN A 389 36.54 -20.86 33.91
CA ASN A 389 37.98 -20.98 34.15
C ASN A 389 38.35 -20.57 35.58
N TYR A 390 37.67 -19.55 36.14
CA TYR A 390 37.84 -19.15 37.53
C TYR A 390 37.42 -20.27 38.50
N LEU A 391 36.24 -20.85 38.29
CA LEU A 391 35.78 -22.01 39.06
C LEU A 391 36.76 -23.19 38.98
N SER A 392 37.32 -23.43 37.79
CA SER A 392 38.31 -24.49 37.58
C SER A 392 39.64 -24.21 38.28
N SER A 393 40.09 -22.97 38.24
CA SER A 393 41.30 -22.53 38.94
C SER A 393 41.16 -22.64 40.46
N TYR A 394 39.94 -22.45 41.00
CA TYR A 394 39.67 -22.66 42.42
C TYR A 394 39.85 -24.13 42.85
N ASP A 395 39.39 -25.08 42.04
CA ASP A 395 39.68 -26.51 42.29
C ASP A 395 41.17 -26.82 42.22
N GLY A 396 41.89 -26.21 41.27
CA GLY A 396 43.35 -26.30 41.18
C GLY A 396 44.05 -25.75 42.43
N LEU A 397 43.55 -24.64 42.99
CA LEU A 397 44.08 -24.06 44.23
C LEU A 397 43.94 -25.02 45.42
N ILE A 398 42.79 -25.67 45.58
CA ILE A 398 42.55 -26.67 46.62
C ILE A 398 43.57 -27.82 46.53
N LEU A 399 43.78 -28.34 45.31
CA LEU A 399 44.74 -29.42 45.06
C LEU A 399 46.19 -28.99 45.34
N GLU A 400 46.56 -27.77 44.94
CA GLU A 400 47.89 -27.22 45.17
C GLU A 400 48.18 -27.01 46.67
N VAL A 401 47.20 -26.52 47.43
CA VAL A 401 47.34 -26.35 48.89
C VAL A 401 47.51 -27.70 49.58
N ARG A 402 46.75 -28.73 49.18
CA ARG A 402 46.98 -30.10 49.66
C ARG A 402 48.37 -30.60 49.31
N ARG A 403 48.84 -30.37 48.08
CA ARG A 403 50.19 -30.78 47.65
C ARG A 403 51.26 -30.12 48.52
N ARG A 404 51.13 -28.81 48.80
CA ARG A 404 52.02 -28.07 49.70
C ARG A 404 52.00 -28.66 51.12
N LYS A 405 50.82 -29.02 51.63
CA LYS A 405 50.71 -29.62 52.97
C LYS A 405 51.43 -30.97 53.06
N VAL A 406 51.22 -31.84 52.07
CA VAL A 406 51.90 -33.14 51.98
C VAL A 406 53.42 -32.96 51.87
N ALA A 407 53.89 -31.97 51.12
CA ALA A 407 55.32 -31.67 51.02
C ALA A 407 55.90 -31.19 52.36
N GLU A 408 55.20 -30.30 53.06
CA GLU A 408 55.58 -29.82 54.40
C GLU A 408 55.67 -30.96 55.41
N GLU A 409 54.67 -31.85 55.45
CA GLU A 409 54.64 -33.02 56.33
C GLU A 409 55.77 -34.01 56.01
N LYS A 410 56.08 -34.22 54.72
CA LYS A 410 57.22 -35.05 54.30
C LYS A 410 58.54 -34.45 54.78
N ALA A 411 58.74 -33.15 54.59
CA ALA A 411 59.93 -32.44 55.06
C ALA A 411 60.07 -32.54 56.59
N ARG A 412 58.96 -32.31 57.33
CA ARG A 412 58.90 -32.44 58.78
C ARG A 412 59.23 -33.86 59.25
N THR A 413 58.73 -34.88 58.54
CA THR A 413 59.01 -36.30 58.83
C THR A 413 60.49 -36.64 58.60
N ILE A 414 61.09 -36.13 57.52
CA ILE A 414 62.51 -36.33 57.23
C ILE A 414 63.37 -35.65 58.31
N ALA A 415 63.07 -34.40 58.65
CA ALA A 415 63.77 -33.67 59.71
C ALA A 415 63.68 -34.39 61.06
N LYS A 416 62.49 -34.90 61.43
CA LYS A 416 62.30 -35.70 62.64
C LYS A 416 63.16 -36.97 62.63
N LYS A 417 63.15 -37.73 61.52
CA LYS A 417 64.00 -38.94 61.38
C LYS A 417 65.48 -38.62 61.45
N ALA A 418 65.92 -37.51 60.85
CA ALA A 418 67.30 -37.04 60.92
C ALA A 418 67.69 -36.68 62.37
N MET A 419 66.82 -35.96 63.11
CA MET A 419 67.03 -35.69 64.53
C MET A 419 67.14 -36.97 65.36
N GLU A 420 66.25 -37.94 65.13
CA GLU A 420 66.30 -39.24 65.81
C GLU A 420 67.62 -39.98 65.53
N GLN A 421 68.13 -39.92 64.29
CA GLN A 421 69.43 -40.50 63.93
C GLN A 421 70.60 -39.76 64.58
N ILE A 422 70.59 -38.42 64.58
CA ILE A 422 71.63 -37.60 65.22
C ILE A 422 71.64 -37.84 66.74
N SER A 423 70.46 -37.95 67.39
CA SER A 423 70.35 -38.28 68.81
C SER A 423 70.99 -39.63 69.11
N LYS A 424 70.75 -40.65 68.28
CA LYS A 424 71.39 -41.97 68.45
C LYS A 424 72.93 -41.90 68.36
N ILE A 425 73.47 -41.10 67.44
CA ILE A 425 74.92 -40.90 67.32
C ILE A 425 75.45 -40.18 68.56
N TYR A 426 74.76 -39.14 69.01
CA TYR A 426 75.10 -38.41 70.23
C TYR A 426 75.13 -39.33 71.45
N ASP A 427 74.10 -40.16 71.65
CA ASP A 427 74.02 -41.11 72.77
C ASP A 427 75.15 -42.15 72.70
N ALA A 428 75.48 -42.64 71.50
CA ALA A 428 76.60 -43.55 71.29
C ALA A 428 77.97 -42.89 71.58
N ASP A 429 78.24 -41.68 71.08
CA ASP A 429 79.48 -40.93 71.36
C ASP A 429 79.60 -40.60 72.86
N MET A 430 78.51 -40.17 73.49
CA MET A 430 78.49 -39.91 74.94
C MET A 430 78.79 -41.17 75.75
N LYS A 431 78.29 -42.33 75.30
CA LYS A 431 78.61 -43.63 75.92
C LYS A 431 80.10 -43.96 75.74
N GLU A 432 80.64 -43.88 74.53
CA GLU A 432 82.07 -44.16 74.26
C GLU A 432 83.00 -43.22 75.03
N ARG A 433 82.67 -41.92 75.12
CA ARG A 433 83.42 -40.95 75.94
C ARG A 433 83.35 -41.27 77.43
N HIS A 434 82.19 -41.70 77.91
CA HIS A 434 82.02 -42.13 79.30
C HIS A 434 82.85 -43.39 79.59
N ASP A 435 82.79 -44.39 78.72
CA ASP A 435 83.53 -45.65 78.83
C ASP A 435 85.05 -45.38 78.76
N PHE A 436 85.50 -44.55 77.81
CA PHE A 436 86.90 -44.10 77.74
C PHE A 436 87.34 -43.38 79.03
N LYS A 437 86.53 -42.45 79.53
CA LYS A 437 86.83 -41.73 80.78
C LYS A 437 86.88 -42.68 81.98
N HIS A 438 85.99 -43.66 82.03
CA HIS A 438 86.00 -44.69 83.08
C HIS A 438 87.29 -45.52 83.03
N ASP A 439 87.74 -45.91 81.83
CA ASP A 439 88.86 -46.85 81.68
C ASP A 439 90.24 -46.20 81.86
N VAL A 440 90.43 -44.94 81.41
CA VAL A 440 91.74 -44.27 81.43
C VAL A 440 91.77 -42.92 82.14
N GLY A 441 90.63 -42.42 82.63
CA GLY A 441 90.50 -41.06 83.17
C GLY A 441 91.34 -40.79 84.41
N ASP A 442 91.52 -41.78 85.29
CA ASP A 442 92.35 -41.64 86.51
C ASP A 442 93.84 -41.44 86.20
N TYR A 443 94.27 -41.78 84.99
CA TYR A 443 95.66 -41.69 84.54
C TYR A 443 95.91 -40.50 83.60
N LEU A 444 94.89 -39.71 83.28
CA LEU A 444 94.98 -38.57 82.36
C LEU A 444 94.96 -37.24 83.14
N PRO A 445 96.05 -36.44 83.09
CA PRO A 445 96.05 -35.09 83.64
C PRO A 445 94.98 -34.21 82.99
N VAL A 446 94.26 -33.44 83.82
CA VAL A 446 93.09 -32.63 83.39
C VAL A 446 93.46 -31.54 82.38
N ASP A 447 94.73 -31.13 82.34
CA ASP A 447 95.30 -30.10 81.47
C ASP A 447 95.80 -30.61 80.10
N LEU A 448 95.86 -31.93 79.88
CA LEU A 448 96.34 -32.50 78.62
C LEU A 448 95.41 -32.17 77.42
N TYR A 449 94.10 -32.25 77.63
CA TYR A 449 93.10 -31.86 76.64
C TYR A 449 91.85 -31.28 77.35
N PRO A 450 91.59 -29.96 77.23
CA PRO A 450 90.45 -29.32 77.89
C PRO A 450 89.08 -29.90 77.54
N GLY A 451 88.96 -30.53 76.37
CA GLY A 451 87.71 -31.15 75.91
C GLY A 451 87.41 -32.52 76.51
N ILE A 452 88.29 -33.11 77.33
CA ILE A 452 88.09 -34.45 77.90
C ILE A 452 86.87 -34.54 78.82
N ASN A 453 86.46 -33.42 79.41
CA ASN A 453 85.26 -33.28 80.23
C ASN A 453 84.11 -32.54 79.52
N ALA A 454 84.30 -32.13 78.26
CA ALA A 454 83.27 -31.42 77.52
C ALA A 454 82.20 -32.40 76.98
N ALA A 455 80.94 -32.01 77.11
CA ALA A 455 79.84 -32.73 76.46
C ALA A 455 80.01 -32.69 74.93
N ALA A 456 79.47 -33.70 74.25
CA ALA A 456 79.38 -33.67 72.79
C ALA A 456 78.51 -32.48 72.32
N PRO A 457 78.77 -31.92 71.13
CA PRO A 457 77.91 -30.88 70.58
C PRO A 457 76.50 -31.41 70.30
N ARG A 458 75.48 -30.61 70.60
CA ARG A 458 74.08 -30.91 70.26
C ARG A 458 73.68 -30.18 68.99
N TRP A 459 72.91 -30.86 68.15
CA TRP A 459 72.40 -30.33 66.90
C TRP A 459 70.88 -30.24 66.94
N GLU A 460 70.33 -29.13 66.48
CA GLU A 460 68.89 -28.88 66.40
C GLU A 460 68.55 -28.35 65.01
N PHE A 461 67.43 -28.81 64.43
CA PHE A 461 66.87 -28.21 63.23
C PHE A 461 65.81 -27.19 63.63
N ARG A 462 65.91 -25.97 63.10
CA ARG A 462 64.91 -24.92 63.28
C ARG A 462 64.25 -24.62 61.94
N LEU A 463 62.92 -24.50 61.94
CA LEU A 463 62.20 -23.96 60.80
C LEU A 463 62.57 -22.47 60.67
N VAL A 464 63.00 -22.05 59.49
CA VAL A 464 63.18 -20.62 59.18
C VAL A 464 61.84 -20.14 58.63
N GLU A 465 61.14 -19.35 59.41
CA GLU A 465 59.92 -18.65 58.97
C GLU A 465 60.36 -17.31 58.38
N ASP A 466 60.11 -17.09 57.08
CA ASP A 466 60.29 -15.77 56.47
C ASP A 466 59.20 -14.82 56.99
N GLU A 467 59.56 -13.56 57.29
CA GLU A 467 58.63 -12.56 57.85
C GLU A 467 57.44 -12.23 56.91
N GLU A 468 57.55 -12.57 55.62
CA GLU A 468 56.48 -12.42 54.61
C GLU A 468 55.62 -13.69 54.43
N ALA A 469 55.99 -14.82 55.05
CA ALA A 469 55.26 -16.07 54.93
C ALA A 469 54.13 -16.14 55.95
N VAL A 470 52.87 -16.03 55.47
CA VAL A 470 51.69 -16.31 56.29
C VAL A 470 51.80 -17.74 56.85
N ASN A 471 51.53 -17.88 58.16
CA ASN A 471 51.49 -19.10 58.98
C ASN A 471 51.26 -20.41 58.19
N SER A 472 52.03 -21.46 58.54
CA SER A 472 51.89 -22.88 58.16
C SER A 472 50.72 -23.21 57.22
N THR A 473 51.02 -23.82 56.05
CA THR A 473 50.05 -24.31 55.07
C THR A 473 48.80 -24.89 55.73
N PRO A 474 47.60 -24.39 55.40
CA PRO A 474 46.39 -24.78 56.11
C PRO A 474 46.02 -26.24 55.84
N LEU A 475 45.31 -26.85 56.79
CA LEU A 475 44.78 -28.21 56.66
C LEU A 475 43.40 -28.13 56.02
N LEU A 476 43.23 -28.79 54.88
CA LEU A 476 41.95 -28.86 54.16
C LEU A 476 41.20 -30.15 54.50
N GLU A 477 39.87 -30.09 54.47
CA GLU A 477 39.03 -31.28 54.67
C GLU A 477 39.21 -32.29 53.54
N ARG A 478 39.30 -33.58 53.90
CA ARG A 478 39.58 -34.65 52.94
C ARG A 478 38.48 -34.78 51.88
N GLU A 479 37.22 -34.59 52.27
CA GLU A 479 36.07 -34.66 51.37
C GLU A 479 36.13 -33.59 50.28
N LEU A 480 36.44 -32.34 50.66
CA LEU A 480 36.59 -31.23 49.71
C LEU A 480 37.67 -31.51 48.68
N VAL A 481 38.83 -32.04 49.10
CA VAL A 481 39.91 -32.32 48.15
C VAL A 481 39.60 -33.53 47.25
N GLU A 482 38.87 -34.54 47.75
CA GLU A 482 38.40 -35.65 46.92
C GLU A 482 37.37 -35.19 45.88
N VAL A 483 36.48 -34.26 46.24
CA VAL A 483 35.51 -33.67 45.31
C VAL A 483 36.22 -32.82 44.25
N SER A 484 37.15 -31.93 44.64
CA SER A 484 37.94 -31.14 43.68
C SER A 484 38.77 -32.02 42.75
N SER A 485 39.39 -33.08 43.27
CA SER A 485 40.15 -34.04 42.46
C SER A 485 39.27 -34.80 41.45
N LYS A 486 38.03 -35.15 41.82
CA LYS A 486 37.07 -35.76 40.89
C LYS A 486 36.65 -34.79 39.80
N ARG A 487 36.33 -33.53 40.14
CA ARG A 487 35.96 -32.51 39.15
C ARG A 487 37.10 -32.19 38.19
N ASP A 488 38.32 -32.09 38.70
CA ASP A 488 39.54 -31.90 37.89
C ASP A 488 39.79 -33.10 36.95
N GLY A 489 39.64 -34.33 37.47
CA GLY A 489 39.81 -35.55 36.69
C GLY A 489 38.77 -35.74 35.57
N VAL A 490 37.51 -35.36 35.78
CA VAL A 490 36.46 -35.39 34.74
C VAL A 490 36.78 -34.40 33.62
N ARG A 491 37.22 -33.18 33.95
CA ARG A 491 37.57 -32.14 32.97
C ARG A 491 38.74 -32.54 32.06
N HIS A 492 39.78 -33.16 32.61
CA HIS A 492 40.91 -33.65 31.81
C HIS A 492 40.59 -34.83 30.88
N ILE A 493 39.45 -35.52 31.10
CA ILE A 493 38.97 -36.55 30.18
C ILE A 493 38.23 -35.88 29.01
N ASP A 494 37.42 -34.86 29.29
CA ASP A 494 36.68 -34.11 28.27
C ASP A 494 37.62 -33.32 27.33
N GLU A 495 38.73 -32.75 27.85
CA GLU A 495 39.76 -32.06 27.04
C GLU A 495 40.57 -32.99 26.12
N LYS A 496 40.62 -34.29 26.41
CA LYS A 496 41.37 -35.29 25.61
C LYS A 496 40.49 -36.07 24.63
N GLY A 497 39.16 -35.90 24.74
CA GLY A 497 38.17 -36.56 23.90
C GLY A 497 37.67 -35.73 22.70
N ASN A 498 38.11 -34.47 22.60
CA ASN A 498 37.91 -33.57 21.47
C ASN A 498 39.25 -33.36 20.74
#